data_AF-A0A2T6NNW5-F1
#
_entry.id   AF-A0A2T6NNW5-F1
#
_cell.length_a   1.000
_cell.length_b   1.000
_cell.length_c   1.000
_cell.angle_alpha   90.00
_cell.angle_beta   90.00
_cell.angle_gamma   90.00
#
_symmetry.space_group_name_H-M   'P 1'
#
loop_
_entity.id
_entity.type
_entity.pdbx_description
1 polymer ?
#
loop_
_entity_poly.entity_id
_entity_poly.type
_entity_poly.pdbx_seq_one_letter_code
_entity_poly.pdbx_strand_id
1 'polypeptide(L)'
;MIHPDPYIKLVTELGDMRQVLALQDIQSDRGITLVKRGEAVDSSKYDRLASHKLRRPLDYSLAVEERVTAERLMLDGKGLLKDEPELREAIDKRFIQRDLLTPLGTVPLEPQMAFRLTVCRERCVERYHHMMRVALIALYVASRLRWQADDRQELATAALFLDLGEMHLEPSIYASRQPLSMAQHRQIYSHPEIAYRFLKMFPSYHPRISKVVYQHHERLDGSGYPRGLSGDEVIPAARVLGAAELLTAIRLERKSSNISLFSTAEVLKFNSERFGRDIMVPLIEAAQRVDEAKDRSSTTASVNKTILQARMKLLNDILQGADAIDVTGNDEMAMFIVEQLKRLTGMAKRCGFDLRAPVKLINIIGDEERALSELDALVREMIYLVQSTAREALRRWVNDGVPEQEQQPLTKWLRHTDLALHSAGFLSH
;
A
#
# COMPACT_ATOMS: atom_id res chain seq x y z
N MET A 1 -4.32 -24.95 -18.84
CA MET A 1 -4.90 -25.15 -17.50
C MET A 1 -5.53 -23.83 -17.10
N ILE A 2 -6.79 -23.78 -16.67
CA ILE A 2 -7.39 -22.54 -16.17
C ILE A 2 -6.82 -22.34 -14.76
N HIS A 3 -6.09 -21.26 -14.52
CA HIS A 3 -5.73 -20.87 -13.16
C HIS A 3 -7.01 -20.31 -12.51
N PRO A 4 -7.51 -20.95 -11.44
CA PRO A 4 -8.76 -20.54 -10.82
C PRO A 4 -8.56 -19.18 -10.14
N ASP A 5 -9.50 -18.26 -10.36
CA ASP A 5 -9.50 -16.95 -9.71
C ASP A 5 -9.59 -17.14 -8.18
N PRO A 6 -8.58 -16.69 -7.40
CA PRO A 6 -8.56 -16.81 -5.94
C PRO A 6 -9.81 -16.25 -5.25
N TYR A 7 -10.47 -15.27 -5.88
CA TYR A 7 -11.71 -14.71 -5.37
C TYR A 7 -12.83 -15.75 -5.23
N ILE A 8 -12.89 -16.75 -6.13
CA ILE A 8 -13.89 -17.83 -6.05
C ILE A 8 -13.78 -18.56 -4.70
N LYS A 9 -12.55 -18.82 -4.25
CA LYS A 9 -12.29 -19.49 -2.97
C LYS A 9 -12.80 -18.65 -1.80
N LEU A 10 -12.50 -17.35 -1.78
CA LEU A 10 -12.97 -16.44 -0.74
C LEU A 10 -14.50 -16.39 -0.67
N VAL A 11 -15.16 -16.37 -1.82
CA VAL A 11 -16.62 -16.38 -1.90
C VAL A 11 -17.23 -17.68 -1.39
N THR A 12 -16.68 -18.83 -1.77
CA THR A 12 -17.20 -20.12 -1.32
C THR A 12 -16.95 -20.35 0.18
N GLU A 13 -15.81 -19.90 0.70
CA GLU A 13 -15.53 -19.95 2.15
C GLU A 13 -16.42 -19.00 2.96
N LEU A 14 -16.82 -17.84 2.39
CA LEU A 14 -17.85 -16.99 3.00
C LEU A 14 -19.19 -17.73 3.10
N GLY A 15 -19.52 -18.54 2.09
CA GLY A 15 -20.72 -19.37 2.05
C GLY A 15 -20.81 -20.44 3.12
N ASP A 16 -19.67 -20.87 3.68
CA ASP A 16 -19.65 -21.79 4.83
C ASP A 16 -20.04 -21.10 6.14
N MET A 17 -19.97 -19.75 6.19
CA MET A 17 -20.20 -18.94 7.40
C MET A 17 -21.52 -18.17 7.37
N ARG A 18 -21.97 -17.77 6.16
CA ARG A 18 -23.16 -16.96 5.94
C ARG A 18 -23.92 -17.48 4.74
N GLN A 19 -25.23 -17.22 4.72
CA GLN A 19 -26.03 -17.61 3.56
C GLN A 19 -25.64 -16.76 2.33
N VAL A 20 -25.00 -17.41 1.36
CA VAL A 20 -24.71 -16.85 0.02
C VAL A 20 -25.58 -17.60 -1.00
N LEU A 21 -26.47 -16.89 -1.70
CA LEU A 21 -27.42 -17.51 -2.64
C LEU A 21 -27.17 -17.07 -4.08
N ALA A 22 -27.33 -18.00 -5.01
CA ALA A 22 -27.37 -17.70 -6.44
C ALA A 22 -28.69 -17.00 -6.81
N LEU A 23 -28.63 -15.72 -7.19
CA LEU A 23 -29.79 -14.94 -7.65
C LEU A 23 -30.29 -15.39 -9.04
N GLN A 24 -29.42 -16.02 -9.81
CA GLN A 24 -29.67 -16.56 -11.14
C GLN A 24 -28.76 -17.77 -11.38
N ASP A 25 -29.01 -18.54 -12.44
CA ASP A 25 -28.13 -19.65 -12.83
C ASP A 25 -26.70 -19.14 -13.08
N ILE A 26 -25.73 -19.70 -12.38
CA ILE A 26 -24.31 -19.43 -12.59
C ILE A 26 -23.83 -20.37 -13.69
N GLN A 27 -23.34 -19.80 -14.78
CA GLN A 27 -22.99 -20.55 -15.99
C GLN A 27 -21.52 -20.36 -16.37
N SER A 28 -20.92 -21.40 -16.94
CA SER A 28 -19.65 -21.26 -17.67
C SER A 28 -19.84 -20.40 -18.92
N ASP A 29 -18.74 -19.92 -19.48
CA ASP A 29 -18.70 -19.23 -20.77
C ASP A 29 -19.23 -20.10 -21.94
N ARG A 30 -19.24 -21.42 -21.76
CA ARG A 30 -19.83 -22.43 -22.67
C ARG A 30 -21.31 -22.72 -22.39
N GLY A 31 -21.95 -22.01 -21.45
CA GLY A 31 -23.38 -22.16 -21.14
C GLY A 31 -23.73 -23.35 -20.22
N ILE A 32 -22.73 -24.04 -19.66
CA ILE A 32 -22.97 -25.14 -18.70
C ILE A 32 -23.43 -24.51 -17.39
N THR A 33 -24.57 -24.94 -16.85
CA THR A 33 -25.01 -24.48 -15.53
C THR A 33 -24.16 -25.14 -14.44
N LEU A 34 -23.53 -24.32 -13.62
CA LEU A 34 -22.65 -24.73 -12.52
C LEU A 34 -23.34 -24.66 -11.16
N VAL A 35 -24.21 -23.68 -10.96
CA VAL A 35 -25.05 -23.52 -9.76
C VAL A 35 -26.41 -23.03 -10.20
N LYS A 36 -27.49 -23.63 -9.70
CA LYS A 36 -28.86 -23.21 -10.05
C LYS A 36 -29.29 -22.00 -9.22
N ARG A 37 -30.17 -21.18 -9.79
CA ARG A 37 -30.84 -20.11 -9.04
C ARG A 37 -31.46 -20.66 -7.74
N GLY A 38 -31.23 -19.96 -6.64
CA GLY A 38 -31.72 -20.30 -5.31
C GLY A 38 -30.82 -21.26 -4.52
N GLU A 39 -29.83 -21.89 -5.16
CA GLU A 39 -28.87 -22.73 -4.44
C GLU A 39 -27.90 -21.88 -3.62
N ALA A 40 -27.52 -22.42 -2.45
CA ALA A 40 -26.43 -21.86 -1.65
C ALA A 40 -25.08 -22.01 -2.38
N VAL A 41 -24.16 -21.08 -2.18
CA VAL A 41 -22.81 -21.11 -2.76
C VAL A 41 -21.82 -21.16 -1.62
N ASP A 42 -21.15 -22.30 -1.47
CA ASP A 42 -20.30 -22.68 -0.33
C ASP A 42 -19.08 -23.48 -0.85
N SER A 43 -18.18 -23.91 0.04
CA SER A 43 -16.95 -24.61 -0.36
C SER A 43 -17.18 -25.93 -1.09
N SER A 44 -18.35 -26.57 -0.95
CA SER A 44 -18.68 -27.78 -1.72
C SER A 44 -18.81 -27.51 -3.23
N LYS A 45 -19.00 -26.24 -3.63
CA LYS A 45 -19.14 -25.81 -5.03
C LYS A 45 -17.84 -25.24 -5.60
N TYR A 46 -16.78 -25.14 -4.79
CA TYR A 46 -15.51 -24.54 -5.19
C TYR A 46 -14.94 -25.21 -6.45
N ASP A 47 -14.69 -26.52 -6.43
CA ASP A 47 -14.05 -27.21 -7.56
C ASP A 47 -14.84 -27.04 -8.87
N ARG A 48 -16.17 -27.07 -8.77
CA ARG A 48 -17.07 -26.88 -9.92
C ARG A 48 -16.98 -25.47 -10.49
N LEU A 49 -16.92 -24.45 -9.65
CA LEU A 49 -16.79 -23.05 -10.07
C LEU A 49 -15.38 -22.75 -10.58
N ALA A 50 -14.35 -23.17 -9.84
CA ALA A 50 -12.94 -22.92 -10.11
C ALA A 50 -12.44 -23.58 -11.41
N SER A 51 -13.00 -24.73 -11.77
CA SER A 51 -12.61 -25.47 -12.98
C SER A 51 -13.16 -24.87 -14.28
N HIS A 52 -13.96 -23.80 -14.21
CA HIS A 52 -14.65 -23.22 -15.37
C HIS A 52 -14.42 -21.71 -15.46
N LYS A 53 -14.25 -21.21 -16.69
CA LYS A 53 -14.38 -19.79 -16.95
C LYS A 53 -15.85 -19.40 -16.87
N LEU A 54 -16.19 -18.48 -15.96
CA LEU A 54 -17.57 -18.03 -15.77
C LEU A 54 -17.99 -17.05 -16.86
N ARG A 55 -19.27 -17.08 -17.24
CA ARG A 55 -19.84 -16.17 -18.25
C ARG A 55 -19.83 -14.70 -17.81
N ARG A 56 -19.94 -14.48 -16.49
CA ARG A 56 -19.89 -13.18 -15.82
C ARG A 56 -19.10 -13.33 -14.52
N PRO A 57 -18.55 -12.25 -13.95
CA PRO A 57 -17.95 -12.31 -12.62
C PRO A 57 -18.94 -12.90 -11.61
N LEU A 58 -18.43 -13.72 -10.69
CA LEU A 58 -19.24 -14.57 -9.81
C LEU A 58 -20.27 -13.76 -9.00
N ASP A 59 -19.83 -12.63 -8.45
CA ASP A 59 -20.59 -11.71 -7.61
C ASP A 59 -21.76 -11.02 -8.32
N TYR A 60 -21.82 -11.01 -9.65
CA TYR A 60 -23.00 -10.52 -10.39
C TYR A 60 -24.23 -11.42 -10.24
N SER A 61 -24.02 -12.66 -9.77
CA SER A 61 -25.07 -13.66 -9.64
C SER A 61 -25.34 -14.03 -8.19
N LEU A 62 -24.77 -13.32 -7.23
CA LEU A 62 -24.84 -13.68 -5.82
C LEU A 62 -25.50 -12.60 -4.97
N ALA A 63 -26.17 -13.05 -3.91
CA ALA A 63 -26.50 -12.24 -2.74
C ALA A 63 -25.93 -12.89 -1.49
N VAL A 64 -25.67 -12.07 -0.48
CA VAL A 64 -25.23 -12.53 0.84
C VAL A 64 -26.12 -11.91 1.91
N GLU A 65 -26.46 -12.70 2.91
CA GLU A 65 -27.11 -12.23 4.13
C GLU A 65 -26.22 -11.21 4.87
N GLU A 66 -26.84 -10.16 5.45
CA GLU A 66 -26.13 -9.15 6.25
C GLU A 66 -24.91 -8.54 5.54
N ARG A 67 -25.08 -8.15 4.27
CA ARG A 67 -24.05 -7.42 3.53
C ARG A 67 -23.62 -6.14 4.26
N VAL A 68 -22.37 -5.72 4.01
CA VAL A 68 -21.87 -4.41 4.44
C VAL A 68 -22.79 -3.29 3.94
N THR A 69 -23.19 -2.41 4.86
CA THR A 69 -24.02 -1.23 4.60
C THR A 69 -23.25 0.05 4.94
N ALA A 70 -23.76 1.20 4.49
CA ALA A 70 -23.15 2.48 4.83
C ALA A 70 -23.14 2.75 6.36
N GLU A 71 -24.21 2.36 7.05
CA GLU A 71 -24.25 2.39 8.52
C GLU A 71 -23.15 1.51 9.12
N ARG A 72 -22.95 0.30 8.58
CA ARG A 72 -21.88 -0.60 9.04
C ARG A 72 -20.49 0.01 8.85
N LEU A 73 -20.23 0.67 7.72
CA LEU A 73 -18.95 1.35 7.46
C LEU A 73 -18.67 2.44 8.51
N MET A 74 -19.69 3.23 8.86
CA MET A 74 -19.56 4.26 9.90
C MET A 74 -19.31 3.64 11.29
N LEU A 75 -20.00 2.54 11.62
CA LEU A 75 -19.79 1.80 12.87
C LEU A 75 -18.39 1.19 12.94
N ASP A 76 -17.90 0.59 11.86
CA ASP A 76 -16.56 0.00 11.78
C ASP A 76 -15.48 1.09 11.89
N GLY A 77 -15.65 2.23 11.22
CA GLY A 77 -14.75 3.37 11.37
C GLY A 77 -14.71 3.92 12.82
N LYS A 78 -15.87 3.98 13.48
CA LYS A 78 -15.95 4.37 14.91
C LYS A 78 -15.29 3.34 15.82
N GLY A 79 -15.51 2.05 15.56
CA GLY A 79 -14.88 0.95 16.29
C GLY A 79 -13.36 1.01 16.17
N LEU A 80 -12.85 1.18 14.95
CA LEU A 80 -11.43 1.29 14.69
C LEU A 80 -10.76 2.46 15.43
N LEU A 81 -11.39 3.65 15.47
CA LEU A 81 -10.89 4.78 16.27
C LEU A 81 -10.90 4.50 17.78
N LYS A 82 -11.82 3.67 18.27
CA LYS A 82 -11.85 3.24 19.67
C LYS A 82 -10.73 2.25 19.95
N ASP A 83 -10.53 1.28 19.05
CA ASP A 83 -9.58 0.18 19.21
C ASP A 83 -8.13 0.62 18.91
N GLU A 84 -7.94 1.74 18.20
CA GLU A 84 -6.64 2.34 17.90
C GLU A 84 -6.49 3.75 18.51
N PRO A 85 -6.17 3.87 19.82
CA PRO A 85 -6.12 5.16 20.52
C PRO A 85 -5.11 6.14 19.91
N GLU A 86 -3.96 5.64 19.43
CA GLU A 86 -2.97 6.46 18.73
C GLU A 86 -3.51 7.12 17.45
N LEU A 87 -4.35 6.41 16.68
CA LEU A 87 -4.96 6.97 15.47
C LEU A 87 -5.96 8.07 15.86
N ARG A 88 -6.76 7.81 16.90
CA ARG A 88 -7.71 8.76 17.46
C ARG A 88 -7.03 10.01 18.07
N GLU A 89 -5.84 9.86 18.65
CA GLU A 89 -5.04 10.97 19.18
C GLU A 89 -4.38 11.80 18.08
N ALA A 90 -3.96 11.16 16.99
CA ALA A 90 -3.40 11.84 15.82
C ALA A 90 -4.44 12.75 15.13
N ILE A 91 -5.72 12.38 15.20
CA ILE A 91 -6.82 13.07 14.52
C ILE A 91 -7.42 14.14 15.43
N ASP A 92 -7.59 15.35 14.90
CA ASP A 92 -8.34 16.41 15.59
C ASP A 92 -9.82 16.00 15.72
N LYS A 93 -10.28 15.92 16.98
CA LYS A 93 -11.63 15.45 17.35
C LYS A 93 -12.75 16.20 16.66
N ARG A 94 -12.53 17.47 16.27
CA ARG A 94 -13.51 18.30 15.56
C ARG A 94 -13.89 17.74 14.19
N PHE A 95 -12.99 16.98 13.56
CA PHE A 95 -13.23 16.39 12.24
C PHE A 95 -13.91 15.02 12.30
N ILE A 96 -13.81 14.29 13.42
CA ILE A 96 -14.19 12.87 13.50
C ILE A 96 -15.62 12.62 12.99
N GLN A 97 -16.62 13.27 13.58
CA GLN A 97 -18.00 12.96 13.23
C GLN A 97 -18.35 13.44 11.82
N ARG A 98 -18.19 14.74 11.55
CA ARG A 98 -18.67 15.39 10.33
C ARG A 98 -17.83 15.04 9.10
N ASP A 99 -16.51 14.98 9.25
CA ASP A 99 -15.61 14.94 8.09
C ASP A 99 -14.94 13.58 7.88
N LEU A 100 -15.01 12.66 8.86
CA LEU A 100 -14.50 11.29 8.71
C LEU A 100 -15.65 10.26 8.70
N LEU A 101 -16.43 10.18 9.79
CA LEU A 101 -17.46 9.15 9.94
C LEU A 101 -18.65 9.36 9.01
N THR A 102 -19.13 10.61 8.84
CA THR A 102 -20.24 10.90 7.93
C THR A 102 -19.91 10.53 6.48
N PRO A 103 -18.76 10.89 5.89
CA PRO A 103 -18.40 10.44 4.54
C PRO A 103 -18.44 8.92 4.37
N LEU A 104 -17.92 8.14 5.33
CA LEU A 104 -18.03 6.67 5.32
C LEU A 104 -19.49 6.21 5.29
N GLY A 105 -20.35 6.84 6.08
CA GLY A 105 -21.80 6.59 6.14
C GLY A 105 -22.59 7.05 4.91
N THR A 106 -21.94 7.70 3.94
CA THR A 106 -22.56 8.15 2.70
C THR A 106 -22.03 7.45 1.46
N VAL A 107 -21.06 6.54 1.60
CA VAL A 107 -20.46 5.85 0.44
C VAL A 107 -21.55 5.10 -0.34
N PRO A 108 -21.69 5.35 -1.66
CA PRO A 108 -22.64 4.60 -2.48
C PRO A 108 -22.20 3.14 -2.59
N LEU A 109 -23.08 2.22 -2.18
CA LEU A 109 -22.78 0.79 -2.17
C LEU A 109 -23.64 0.05 -3.19
N GLU A 110 -23.13 -0.05 -4.41
CA GLU A 110 -23.66 -0.97 -5.41
C GLU A 110 -23.70 -2.40 -4.86
N PRO A 111 -24.72 -3.22 -5.18
CA PRO A 111 -24.87 -4.55 -4.59
C PRO A 111 -23.61 -5.42 -4.69
N GLN A 112 -22.94 -5.40 -5.83
CA GLN A 112 -21.72 -6.18 -6.08
C GLN A 112 -20.51 -5.63 -5.30
N MET A 113 -20.39 -4.31 -5.17
CA MET A 113 -19.33 -3.70 -4.37
C MET A 113 -19.54 -3.94 -2.87
N ALA A 114 -20.78 -3.86 -2.40
CA ALA A 114 -21.16 -4.24 -1.04
C ALA A 114 -20.85 -5.72 -0.77
N PHE A 115 -21.11 -6.60 -1.74
CA PHE A 115 -20.77 -8.03 -1.65
C PHE A 115 -19.26 -8.23 -1.53
N ARG A 116 -18.46 -7.59 -2.39
CA ARG A 116 -16.98 -7.64 -2.34
C ARG A 116 -16.42 -7.12 -1.02
N LEU A 117 -16.95 -6.01 -0.51
CA LEU A 117 -16.60 -5.51 0.82
C LEU A 117 -16.97 -6.50 1.92
N THR A 118 -18.09 -7.20 1.80
CA THR A 118 -18.51 -8.23 2.75
C THR A 118 -17.54 -9.42 2.74
N VAL A 119 -17.16 -9.90 1.55
CA VAL A 119 -16.11 -10.93 1.41
C VAL A 119 -14.82 -10.46 2.04
N CYS A 120 -14.36 -9.24 1.73
CA CYS A 120 -13.13 -8.70 2.29
C CYS A 120 -13.19 -8.56 3.81
N ARG A 121 -14.31 -8.07 4.36
CA ARG A 121 -14.50 -7.88 5.80
C ARG A 121 -14.44 -9.20 6.58
N GLU A 122 -14.97 -10.28 6.01
CA GLU A 122 -15.07 -11.58 6.69
C GLU A 122 -13.88 -12.50 6.41
N ARG A 123 -13.31 -12.46 5.20
CA ARG A 123 -12.26 -13.38 4.75
C ARG A 123 -10.88 -12.73 4.64
N CYS A 124 -10.82 -11.40 4.64
CA CYS A 124 -9.59 -10.62 4.51
C CYS A 124 -9.57 -9.48 5.56
N VAL A 125 -9.84 -9.84 6.82
CA VAL A 125 -10.08 -8.90 7.93
C VAL A 125 -9.01 -7.80 8.03
N GLU A 126 -7.73 -8.16 7.95
CA GLU A 126 -6.64 -7.18 8.04
C GLU A 126 -6.64 -6.19 6.88
N ARG A 127 -6.96 -6.64 5.67
CA ARG A 127 -7.09 -5.77 4.48
C ARG A 127 -8.29 -4.84 4.62
N TYR A 128 -9.42 -5.33 5.10
CA TYR A 128 -10.59 -4.49 5.36
C TYR A 128 -10.28 -3.41 6.40
N HIS A 129 -9.61 -3.78 7.49
CA HIS A 129 -9.16 -2.80 8.49
C HIS A 129 -8.11 -1.84 7.92
N HIS A 130 -7.21 -2.29 7.04
CA HIS A 130 -6.27 -1.42 6.34
C HIS A 130 -6.99 -0.35 5.51
N MET A 131 -7.90 -0.75 4.62
CA MET A 131 -8.69 0.19 3.80
C MET A 131 -9.48 1.18 4.68
N MET A 132 -10.02 0.72 5.82
CA MET A 132 -10.71 1.60 6.77
C MET A 132 -9.76 2.61 7.45
N ARG A 133 -8.54 2.20 7.84
CA ARG A 133 -7.51 3.10 8.36
C ARG A 133 -7.11 4.14 7.33
N VAL A 134 -6.83 3.70 6.11
CA VAL A 134 -6.47 4.58 4.99
C VAL A 134 -7.60 5.59 4.75
N ALA A 135 -8.86 5.16 4.73
CA ALA A 135 -10.00 6.05 4.57
C ALA A 135 -10.06 7.13 5.66
N LEU A 136 -9.93 6.76 6.94
CA LEU A 136 -9.96 7.72 8.05
C LEU A 136 -8.79 8.73 7.99
N ILE A 137 -7.58 8.26 7.68
CA ILE A 137 -6.40 9.12 7.56
C ILE A 137 -6.54 10.07 6.36
N ALA A 138 -6.94 9.54 5.21
CA ALA A 138 -7.15 10.30 3.98
C ALA A 138 -8.23 11.39 4.18
N LEU A 139 -9.33 11.05 4.84
CA LEU A 139 -10.40 12.00 5.17
C LEU A 139 -9.92 13.08 6.15
N TYR A 140 -9.09 12.75 7.13
CA TYR A 140 -8.47 13.74 8.00
C TYR A 140 -7.58 14.72 7.21
N VAL A 141 -6.76 14.23 6.28
CA VAL A 141 -5.97 15.10 5.39
C VAL A 141 -6.87 15.99 4.53
N ALA A 142 -7.88 15.41 3.88
CA ALA A 142 -8.84 16.16 3.07
C ALA A 142 -9.59 17.24 3.87
N SER A 143 -9.89 16.97 5.14
CA SER A 143 -10.50 17.93 6.07
C SER A 143 -9.57 19.09 6.38
N ARG A 144 -8.29 18.79 6.62
CA ARG A 144 -7.23 19.79 6.83
C ARG A 144 -6.99 20.65 5.60
N LEU A 145 -7.14 20.07 4.41
CA LEU A 145 -7.11 20.76 3.12
C LEU A 145 -8.43 21.42 2.72
N ARG A 146 -9.45 21.38 3.59
CA ARG A 146 -10.78 22.00 3.39
C ARG A 146 -11.49 21.54 2.11
N TRP A 147 -11.38 20.26 1.77
CA TRP A 147 -12.13 19.68 0.64
C TRP A 147 -13.64 19.79 0.88
N GLN A 148 -14.45 19.69 -0.17
CA GLN A 148 -15.90 19.72 -0.02
C GLN A 148 -16.43 18.34 0.44
N ALA A 149 -17.71 18.31 0.84
CA ALA A 149 -18.35 17.07 1.29
C ALA A 149 -18.33 15.99 0.20
N ASP A 150 -18.65 16.36 -1.03
CA ASP A 150 -18.68 15.46 -2.18
C ASP A 150 -17.28 14.90 -2.51
N ASP A 151 -16.24 15.75 -2.50
CA ASP A 151 -14.85 15.30 -2.67
C ASP A 151 -14.42 14.31 -1.57
N ARG A 152 -14.86 14.52 -0.33
CA ARG A 152 -14.60 13.58 0.79
C ARG A 152 -15.36 12.27 0.60
N GLN A 153 -16.61 12.29 0.13
CA GLN A 153 -17.37 11.08 -0.15
C GLN A 153 -16.73 10.28 -1.27
N GLU A 154 -16.28 10.93 -2.35
CA GLU A 154 -15.52 10.28 -3.43
C GLU A 154 -14.21 9.68 -2.92
N LEU A 155 -13.46 10.42 -2.08
CA LEU A 155 -12.21 9.94 -1.48
C LEU A 155 -12.45 8.73 -0.54
N ALA A 156 -13.50 8.78 0.29
CA ALA A 156 -13.90 7.66 1.14
C ALA A 156 -14.27 6.43 0.31
N THR A 157 -15.00 6.64 -0.79
CA THR A 157 -15.38 5.57 -1.71
C THR A 157 -14.15 4.94 -2.35
N ALA A 158 -13.21 5.76 -2.85
CA ALA A 158 -11.95 5.27 -3.41
C ALA A 158 -11.13 4.50 -2.36
N ALA A 159 -11.02 5.04 -1.14
CA ALA A 159 -10.24 4.42 -0.08
C ALA A 159 -10.77 3.04 0.35
N LEU A 160 -12.10 2.87 0.44
CA LEU A 160 -12.70 1.59 0.81
C LEU A 160 -12.59 0.52 -0.28
N PHE A 161 -12.26 0.90 -1.51
CA PHE A 161 -12.19 -0.01 -2.64
C PHE A 161 -10.78 -0.20 -3.20
N LEU A 162 -9.79 0.51 -2.67
CA LEU A 162 -8.46 0.62 -3.27
C LEU A 162 -7.76 -0.75 -3.42
N ASP A 163 -7.89 -1.62 -2.42
CA ASP A 163 -7.26 -2.96 -2.38
C ASP A 163 -8.20 -4.13 -2.72
N LEU A 164 -9.43 -3.88 -3.18
CA LEU A 164 -10.32 -4.98 -3.53
C LEU A 164 -9.78 -5.85 -4.69
N GLY A 165 -8.83 -5.33 -5.47
CA GLY A 165 -8.11 -6.08 -6.47
C GLY A 165 -7.22 -7.19 -5.90
N GLU A 166 -6.76 -7.05 -4.65
CA GLU A 166 -5.88 -8.04 -4.02
C GLU A 166 -6.57 -9.39 -3.75
N MET A 167 -7.91 -9.40 -3.68
CA MET A 167 -8.69 -10.64 -3.52
C MET A 167 -8.60 -11.59 -4.73
N HIS A 168 -8.07 -11.10 -5.85
CA HIS A 168 -7.83 -11.87 -7.07
C HIS A 168 -6.37 -12.32 -7.22
N LEU A 169 -5.52 -12.03 -6.23
CA LEU A 169 -4.12 -12.42 -6.23
C LEU A 169 -3.92 -13.75 -5.52
N GLU A 170 -2.87 -14.47 -5.93
CA GLU A 170 -2.56 -15.78 -5.37
C GLU A 170 -2.31 -15.69 -3.86
N PRO A 171 -3.00 -16.50 -3.02
CA PRO A 171 -2.86 -16.43 -1.57
C PRO A 171 -1.42 -16.69 -1.08
N SER A 172 -0.65 -17.45 -1.85
CA SER A 172 0.76 -17.76 -1.55
C SER A 172 1.66 -16.51 -1.50
N ILE A 173 1.26 -15.40 -2.12
CA ILE A 173 1.96 -14.11 -2.03
C ILE A 173 2.00 -13.63 -0.57
N TYR A 174 0.88 -13.73 0.14
CA TYR A 174 0.76 -13.22 1.52
C TYR A 174 1.15 -14.25 2.58
N ALA A 175 1.22 -15.54 2.22
CA ALA A 175 1.57 -16.62 3.13
C ALA A 175 3.09 -16.86 3.26
N SER A 176 3.89 -16.27 2.36
CA SER A 176 5.33 -16.49 2.31
C SER A 176 6.06 -15.75 3.43
N ARG A 177 6.85 -16.48 4.23
CA ARG A 177 7.90 -15.89 5.10
C ARG A 177 9.19 -15.57 4.35
N GLN A 178 9.25 -15.94 3.07
CA GLN A 178 10.37 -15.65 2.19
C GLN A 178 10.08 -14.37 1.40
N PRO A 179 11.11 -13.60 1.03
CA PRO A 179 10.90 -12.43 0.19
C PRO A 179 10.25 -12.81 -1.14
N LEU A 180 9.48 -11.87 -1.67
CA LEU A 180 8.69 -12.11 -2.87
C LEU A 180 9.56 -12.17 -4.12
N SER A 181 9.27 -13.13 -4.99
CA SER A 181 9.81 -13.16 -6.34
C SER A 181 9.31 -11.98 -7.17
N MET A 182 10.04 -11.64 -8.25
CA MET A 182 9.60 -10.62 -9.20
C MET A 182 8.22 -10.93 -9.81
N ALA A 183 7.90 -12.20 -10.05
CA ALA A 183 6.59 -12.61 -10.54
C ALA A 183 5.47 -12.31 -9.53
N GLN A 184 5.71 -12.56 -8.24
CA GLN A 184 4.77 -12.22 -7.17
C GLN A 184 4.61 -10.70 -7.01
N HIS A 185 5.70 -9.93 -7.12
CA HIS A 185 5.62 -8.47 -7.14
C HIS A 185 4.78 -7.95 -8.31
N ARG A 186 4.94 -8.50 -9.52
CA ARG A 186 4.10 -8.13 -10.68
C ARG A 186 2.62 -8.40 -10.43
N GLN A 187 2.29 -9.49 -9.73
CA GLN A 187 0.90 -9.75 -9.31
C GLN A 187 0.40 -8.67 -8.36
N ILE A 188 1.17 -8.30 -7.33
CA ILE A 188 0.82 -7.19 -6.43
C ILE A 188 0.59 -5.90 -7.22
N TYR A 189 1.48 -5.54 -8.13
CA TYR A 189 1.37 -4.31 -8.92
C TYR A 189 0.13 -4.24 -9.82
N SER A 190 -0.57 -5.36 -10.03
CA SER A 190 -1.80 -5.41 -10.81
C SER A 190 -3.05 -5.05 -10.01
N HIS A 191 -3.01 -5.09 -8.66
CA HIS A 191 -4.21 -4.85 -7.83
C HIS A 191 -4.90 -3.49 -8.07
N PRO A 192 -4.18 -2.36 -8.30
CA PRO A 192 -4.85 -1.08 -8.54
C PRO A 192 -5.63 -1.12 -9.85
N GLU A 193 -5.09 -1.82 -10.87
CA GLU A 193 -5.75 -1.97 -12.16
C GLU A 193 -6.99 -2.86 -12.06
N ILE A 194 -6.90 -3.97 -11.31
CA ILE A 194 -8.02 -4.87 -11.08
C ILE A 194 -9.16 -4.10 -10.38
N ALA A 195 -8.86 -3.37 -9.30
CA ALA A 195 -9.84 -2.57 -8.57
C ALA A 195 -10.44 -1.44 -9.45
N TYR A 196 -9.61 -0.74 -10.23
CA TYR A 196 -10.03 0.25 -11.23
C TYR A 196 -11.04 -0.32 -12.22
N ARG A 197 -10.77 -1.51 -12.78
CA ARG A 197 -11.64 -2.18 -13.75
C ARG A 197 -13.00 -2.53 -13.14
N PHE A 198 -13.06 -2.98 -11.89
CA PHE A 198 -14.35 -3.23 -11.21
C PHE A 198 -15.16 -1.95 -11.04
N LEU A 199 -14.53 -0.88 -10.54
CA LEU A 199 -15.24 0.38 -10.31
C LEU A 199 -15.82 0.97 -11.61
N LYS A 200 -15.10 0.80 -12.73
CA LYS A 200 -15.57 1.26 -14.05
C LYS A 200 -16.79 0.50 -14.57
N MET A 201 -17.14 -0.64 -14.02
CA MET A 201 -18.31 -1.41 -14.44
C MET A 201 -19.62 -0.85 -13.89
N PHE A 202 -19.57 0.11 -12.96
CA PHE A 202 -20.73 0.70 -12.31
C PHE A 202 -20.84 2.20 -12.62
N PRO A 203 -21.76 2.62 -13.51
CA PRO A 203 -21.92 4.03 -13.90
C PRO A 203 -22.35 4.97 -12.76
N SER A 204 -22.82 4.44 -11.64
CA SER A 204 -23.19 5.21 -10.45
C SER A 204 -21.97 5.79 -9.71
N TYR A 205 -20.78 5.22 -9.91
CA TYR A 205 -19.55 5.82 -9.40
C TYR A 205 -19.04 6.90 -10.35
N HIS A 206 -18.76 8.08 -9.80
CA HIS A 206 -18.09 9.12 -10.56
C HIS A 206 -16.73 8.61 -11.09
N PRO A 207 -16.38 8.83 -12.38
CA PRO A 207 -15.17 8.25 -12.98
C PRO A 207 -13.87 8.58 -12.24
N ARG A 208 -13.83 9.70 -11.50
CA ARG A 208 -12.68 10.10 -10.69
C ARG A 208 -12.33 9.07 -9.62
N ILE A 209 -13.31 8.40 -9.00
CA ILE A 209 -13.09 7.38 -7.96
C ILE A 209 -12.21 6.27 -8.50
N SER A 210 -12.57 5.72 -9.67
CA SER A 210 -11.77 4.67 -10.31
C SER A 210 -10.35 5.13 -10.64
N LYS A 211 -10.18 6.38 -11.11
CA LYS A 211 -8.85 6.94 -11.40
C LYS A 211 -7.99 7.11 -10.14
N VAL A 212 -8.60 7.50 -9.02
CA VAL A 212 -7.92 7.59 -7.71
C VAL A 212 -7.42 6.23 -7.29
N VAL A 213 -8.28 5.21 -7.36
CA VAL A 213 -7.89 3.82 -7.10
C VAL A 213 -6.82 3.33 -8.08
N TYR A 214 -6.82 3.76 -9.33
CA TYR A 214 -5.77 3.33 -10.25
C TYR A 214 -4.40 3.95 -9.95
N GLN A 215 -4.38 5.14 -9.34
CA GLN A 215 -3.17 5.94 -9.14
C GLN A 215 -2.66 5.97 -7.68
N HIS A 216 -3.28 5.28 -6.72
CA HIS A 216 -2.92 5.44 -5.29
C HIS A 216 -1.45 5.05 -4.97
N HIS A 217 -0.84 4.20 -5.80
CA HIS A 217 0.60 3.89 -5.73
C HIS A 217 1.50 4.77 -6.61
N GLU A 218 0.96 5.74 -7.33
CA GLU A 218 1.73 6.72 -8.13
C GLU A 218 2.36 7.79 -7.24
N ARG A 219 3.49 8.35 -7.67
CA ARG A 219 4.31 9.29 -6.89
C ARG A 219 4.76 10.46 -7.76
N LEU A 220 4.86 11.65 -7.20
CA LEU A 220 5.22 12.86 -7.95
C LEU A 220 6.60 12.79 -8.62
N ASP A 221 7.50 11.98 -8.07
CA ASP A 221 8.84 11.74 -8.60
C ASP A 221 8.89 10.66 -9.71
N GLY A 222 7.75 10.09 -10.09
CA GLY A 222 7.67 9.03 -11.08
C GLY A 222 8.12 7.66 -10.57
N SER A 223 8.37 7.48 -9.27
CA SER A 223 8.80 6.19 -8.67
C SER A 223 7.65 5.19 -8.46
N GLY A 224 6.40 5.64 -8.62
CA GLY A 224 5.20 4.85 -8.34
C GLY A 224 4.79 3.88 -9.45
N TYR A 225 3.66 3.21 -9.25
CA TYR A 225 3.08 2.22 -10.18
C TYR A 225 1.55 2.35 -10.19
N PRO A 226 0.81 1.77 -11.17
CA PRO A 226 1.25 0.88 -12.25
C PRO A 226 1.71 1.57 -13.54
N ARG A 227 1.52 2.88 -13.69
CA ARG A 227 1.83 3.64 -14.90
C ARG A 227 3.10 4.48 -14.80
N GLY A 228 3.59 4.76 -13.60
CA GLY A 228 4.79 5.57 -13.41
C GLY A 228 4.57 7.03 -13.72
N LEU A 229 3.39 7.54 -13.35
CA LEU A 229 3.00 8.93 -13.54
C LEU A 229 3.86 9.84 -12.68
N SER A 230 4.10 11.07 -13.14
CA SER A 230 4.91 12.05 -12.43
C SER A 230 4.26 13.43 -12.38
N GLY A 231 4.67 14.26 -11.42
CA GLY A 231 4.18 15.64 -11.31
C GLY A 231 2.66 15.77 -11.34
N ASP A 232 2.17 16.63 -12.24
CA ASP A 232 0.74 16.96 -12.36
C ASP A 232 -0.11 15.84 -12.98
N GLU A 233 0.50 14.76 -13.47
CA GLU A 233 -0.23 13.58 -13.94
C GLU A 233 -0.86 12.78 -12.78
N VAL A 234 -0.28 12.91 -11.57
CA VAL A 234 -0.75 12.22 -10.36
C VAL A 234 -1.83 13.06 -9.69
N ILE A 235 -3.06 12.56 -9.68
CA ILE A 235 -4.19 13.35 -9.18
C ILE A 235 -4.11 13.57 -7.66
N PRO A 236 -4.55 14.75 -7.16
CA PRO A 236 -4.42 15.08 -5.74
C PRO A 236 -4.99 14.04 -4.77
N ALA A 237 -6.14 13.44 -5.11
CA ALA A 237 -6.76 12.40 -4.28
C ALA A 237 -5.97 11.08 -4.25
N ALA A 238 -5.27 10.72 -5.31
CA ALA A 238 -4.38 9.57 -5.29
C ALA A 238 -3.17 9.82 -4.39
N ARG A 239 -2.62 11.05 -4.41
CA ARG A 239 -1.53 11.45 -3.50
C ARG A 239 -1.97 11.41 -2.03
N VAL A 240 -3.21 11.82 -1.73
CA VAL A 240 -3.78 11.72 -0.37
C VAL A 240 -3.91 10.26 0.07
N LEU A 241 -4.39 9.36 -0.80
CA LEU A 241 -4.47 7.92 -0.47
C LEU A 241 -3.07 7.33 -0.24
N GLY A 242 -2.14 7.55 -1.17
CA GLY A 242 -0.78 7.02 -1.03
C GLY A 242 -0.05 7.54 0.22
N ALA A 243 -0.27 8.80 0.60
CA ALA A 243 0.27 9.35 1.84
C ALA A 243 -0.37 8.72 3.10
N ALA A 244 -1.67 8.43 3.04
CA ALA A 244 -2.38 7.73 4.11
C ALA A 244 -1.94 6.26 4.25
N GLU A 245 -1.66 5.59 3.13
CA GLU A 245 -1.07 4.24 3.11
C GLU A 245 0.33 4.22 3.71
N LEU A 246 1.20 5.19 3.35
CA LEU A 246 2.52 5.32 3.95
C LEU A 246 2.44 5.40 5.48
N LEU A 247 1.57 6.26 6.01
CA LEU A 247 1.39 6.36 7.46
C LEU A 247 0.87 5.03 8.07
N THR A 248 -0.03 4.34 7.39
CA THR A 248 -0.55 3.05 7.85
C THR A 248 0.54 1.98 7.85
N ALA A 249 1.40 1.95 6.83
CA ALA A 249 2.53 1.03 6.72
C ALA A 249 3.57 1.26 7.82
N ILE A 250 3.98 2.52 8.06
CA ILE A 250 4.91 2.87 9.14
C ILE A 250 4.34 2.41 10.50
N ARG A 251 3.04 2.61 10.74
CA ARG A 251 2.39 2.17 11.99
C ARG A 251 2.38 0.65 12.14
N LEU A 252 2.15 -0.09 11.06
CA LEU A 252 2.15 -1.55 11.09
C LEU A 252 3.56 -2.10 11.36
N GLU A 253 4.58 -1.59 10.66
CA GLU A 253 5.98 -1.95 10.88
C GLU A 253 6.40 -1.69 12.34
N ARG A 254 5.94 -0.58 12.92
CA ARG A 254 6.18 -0.26 14.33
C ARG A 254 5.55 -1.27 15.28
N LYS A 255 4.31 -1.69 15.04
CA LYS A 255 3.63 -2.72 15.85
C LYS A 255 4.33 -4.07 15.76
N SER A 256 4.85 -4.45 14.60
CA SER A 256 5.52 -5.74 14.39
C SER A 256 6.98 -5.77 14.86
N SER A 257 7.66 -4.62 14.89
CA SER A 257 9.11 -4.55 15.10
C SER A 257 9.55 -3.97 16.45
N ASN A 258 8.62 -3.62 17.35
CA ASN A 258 8.92 -2.89 18.61
C ASN A 258 9.79 -1.63 18.37
N ILE A 259 9.69 -1.00 17.20
CA ILE A 259 10.43 0.21 16.84
C ILE A 259 9.80 1.40 17.56
N SER A 260 10.66 2.28 18.08
CA SER A 260 10.26 3.46 18.85
C SER A 260 9.35 4.42 18.06
N LEU A 261 8.62 5.23 18.81
CA LEU A 261 7.67 6.24 18.34
C LEU A 261 8.30 7.35 17.51
N PHE A 262 9.51 7.76 17.90
CA PHE A 262 10.10 9.07 17.61
C PHE A 262 10.40 9.37 16.13
N SER A 263 10.21 8.42 15.21
CA SER A 263 10.66 8.54 13.82
C SER A 263 9.55 8.72 12.78
N THR A 264 8.27 8.61 13.16
CA THR A 264 7.16 8.64 12.18
C THR A 264 7.13 9.97 11.43
N ALA A 265 7.27 11.09 12.16
CA ALA A 265 7.31 12.42 11.56
C ALA A 265 8.49 12.59 10.60
N GLU A 266 9.67 12.03 10.92
CA GLU A 266 10.86 12.13 10.06
C GLU A 266 10.72 11.33 8.77
N VAL A 267 10.15 10.12 8.82
CA VAL A 267 9.86 9.34 7.60
C VAL A 267 8.83 10.05 6.71
N LEU A 268 7.82 10.68 7.30
CA LEU A 268 6.84 11.50 6.55
C LEU A 268 7.50 12.74 5.93
N LYS A 269 8.37 13.44 6.67
CA LYS A 269 9.15 14.56 6.12
C LYS A 269 10.03 14.10 4.97
N PHE A 270 10.70 12.96 5.12
CA PHE A 270 11.51 12.36 4.06
C PHE A 270 10.68 12.10 2.80
N ASN A 271 9.44 11.65 2.93
CA ASN A 271 8.58 11.38 1.77
C ASN A 271 7.85 12.60 1.20
N SER A 272 8.09 13.82 1.70
CA SER A 272 7.26 14.99 1.37
C SER A 272 7.22 15.37 -0.11
N GLU A 273 8.33 15.19 -0.84
CA GLU A 273 8.40 15.50 -2.27
C GLU A 273 7.64 14.48 -3.14
N ARG A 274 7.42 13.26 -2.63
CA ARG A 274 6.76 12.17 -3.36
C ARG A 274 5.23 12.31 -3.40
N PHE A 275 4.66 12.97 -2.38
CA PHE A 275 3.21 13.12 -2.21
C PHE A 275 2.74 14.58 -2.30
N GLY A 276 3.64 15.55 -2.07
CA GLY A 276 3.30 16.97 -1.99
C GLY A 276 3.30 17.46 -0.55
N ARG A 277 3.98 18.59 -0.31
CA ARG A 277 4.15 19.15 1.04
C ARG A 277 2.82 19.54 1.70
N ASP A 278 1.88 20.05 0.91
CA ASP A 278 0.53 20.40 1.35
C ASP A 278 -0.21 19.20 1.95
N ILE A 279 -0.08 18.01 1.33
CA ILE A 279 -0.70 16.76 1.77
C ILE A 279 0.02 16.17 2.99
N MET A 280 1.35 16.31 3.04
CA MET A 280 2.17 15.67 4.06
C MET A 280 2.20 16.44 5.38
N VAL A 281 2.09 17.78 5.36
CA VAL A 281 2.07 18.62 6.57
C VAL A 281 1.00 18.18 7.60
N PRO A 282 -0.28 17.97 7.23
CA PRO A 282 -1.29 17.45 8.15
C PRO A 282 -0.93 16.14 8.85
N LEU A 283 -0.23 15.24 8.15
CA LEU A 283 0.20 13.95 8.67
C LEU A 283 1.42 14.09 9.58
N ILE A 284 2.39 14.92 9.21
CA ILE A 284 3.57 15.22 10.02
C ILE A 284 3.14 15.80 11.37
N GLU A 285 2.26 16.80 11.36
CA GLU A 285 1.74 17.39 12.60
C GLU A 285 0.94 16.38 13.43
N ALA A 286 0.20 15.47 12.78
CA ALA A 286 -0.55 14.43 13.46
C ALA A 286 0.38 13.41 14.14
N ALA A 287 1.48 13.02 13.46
CA ALA A 287 2.50 12.14 14.02
C ALA A 287 3.21 12.81 15.22
N GLN A 288 3.60 14.08 15.10
CA GLN A 288 4.26 14.83 16.18
C GLN A 288 3.41 14.89 17.45
N ARG A 289 2.09 15.07 17.33
CA ARG A 289 1.17 15.07 18.48
C ARG A 289 1.16 13.73 19.22
N VAL A 290 1.24 12.61 18.50
CA VAL A 290 1.27 11.27 19.10
C VAL A 290 2.60 11.03 19.80
N ASP A 291 3.70 11.46 19.18
CA ASP A 291 5.05 11.30 19.74
C ASP A 291 5.20 12.09 21.04
N GLU A 292 4.75 13.35 21.08
CA GLU A 292 4.76 14.21 22.29
C GLU A 292 3.89 13.67 23.45
N ALA A 293 2.79 12.98 23.13
CA ALA A 293 1.91 12.39 24.14
C ALA A 293 2.57 11.18 24.82
N LYS A 294 3.38 10.41 24.08
CA LYS A 294 3.97 9.15 24.53
C LYS A 294 5.38 9.26 25.10
N ASP A 295 6.11 10.33 24.78
CA ASP A 295 7.40 10.69 25.41
C ASP A 295 7.31 10.75 26.95
N ARG A 296 6.10 10.89 27.50
CA ARG A 296 5.83 10.92 28.94
C ARG A 296 5.69 9.55 29.61
N SER A 297 5.70 8.43 28.88
CA SER A 297 5.26 7.13 29.45
C SER A 297 6.01 5.84 29.06
N SER A 298 7.05 5.84 28.21
CA SER A 298 7.64 4.56 27.74
C SER A 298 9.15 4.41 27.89
N THR A 299 9.56 3.24 28.37
CA THR A 299 10.91 2.66 28.23
C THR A 299 11.14 2.26 26.78
N THR A 300 12.10 2.90 26.11
CA THR A 300 12.39 2.69 24.68
C THR A 300 13.25 1.46 24.46
N ALA A 301 13.03 0.73 23.36
CA ALA A 301 14.02 -0.24 22.89
C ALA A 301 15.22 0.52 22.30
N SER A 302 16.43 0.24 22.83
CA SER A 302 17.66 0.88 22.35
C SER A 302 18.01 0.44 20.92
N VAL A 303 18.40 1.39 20.09
CA VAL A 303 18.83 1.13 18.70
C VAL A 303 20.15 0.38 18.70
N ASN A 304 20.19 -0.76 18.01
CA ASN A 304 21.43 -1.51 17.82
C ASN A 304 22.34 -0.77 16.81
N LYS A 305 23.32 -0.02 17.33
CA LYS A 305 24.25 0.77 16.53
C LYS A 305 25.04 -0.06 15.51
N THR A 306 25.37 -1.31 15.83
CA THR A 306 26.09 -2.21 14.91
C THR A 306 25.23 -2.56 13.69
N ILE A 307 23.94 -2.86 13.92
CA ILE A 307 22.99 -3.11 12.83
C ILE A 307 22.79 -1.84 11.98
N LEU A 308 22.63 -0.68 12.64
CA LEU A 308 22.49 0.60 11.95
C LEU A 308 23.72 0.91 11.08
N GLN A 309 24.94 0.72 11.61
CA GLN A 309 26.18 0.87 10.85
C GLN A 309 26.23 -0.06 9.63
N ALA A 310 25.84 -1.33 9.80
CA ALA A 310 25.81 -2.30 8.71
C ALA A 310 24.83 -1.90 7.60
N ARG A 311 23.63 -1.42 7.97
CA ARG A 311 22.63 -0.90 7.02
C ARG A 311 23.12 0.32 6.26
N MET A 312 23.69 1.29 6.97
CA MET A 312 24.23 2.49 6.32
C MET A 312 25.38 2.16 5.37
N LYS A 313 26.25 1.22 5.74
CA LYS A 313 27.33 0.74 4.87
C LYS A 313 26.77 0.08 3.62
N LEU A 314 25.84 -0.86 3.77
CA LEU A 314 25.19 -1.53 2.64
C LEU A 314 24.53 -0.52 1.69
N LEU A 315 23.80 0.45 2.24
CA LEU A 315 23.15 1.50 1.47
C LEU A 315 24.17 2.36 0.72
N ASN A 316 25.28 2.74 1.37
CA ASN A 316 26.36 3.47 0.72
C ASN A 316 26.99 2.66 -0.43
N ASP A 317 27.24 1.37 -0.23
CA ASP A 317 27.84 0.49 -1.25
C ASP A 317 26.92 0.38 -2.49
N ILE A 318 25.60 0.25 -2.27
CA ILE A 318 24.60 0.25 -3.35
C ILE A 318 24.61 1.60 -4.10
N LEU A 319 24.64 2.72 -3.39
CA LEU A 319 24.63 4.05 -4.01
C LEU A 319 25.91 4.31 -4.83
N GLN A 320 27.08 3.94 -4.31
CA GLN A 320 28.35 4.06 -5.04
C GLN A 320 28.39 3.16 -6.28
N GLY A 321 27.78 1.97 -6.20
CA GLY A 321 27.66 1.09 -7.36
C GLY A 321 26.91 1.72 -8.53
N ALA A 322 26.02 2.69 -8.28
CA ALA A 322 25.27 3.38 -9.33
C ALA A 322 26.10 4.43 -10.08
N ASP A 323 27.24 4.89 -9.53
CA ASP A 323 28.11 5.87 -10.19
C ASP A 323 28.73 5.32 -11.49
N ALA A 324 28.78 4.00 -11.63
CA ALA A 324 29.26 3.32 -12.84
C ALA A 324 28.19 3.20 -13.94
N ILE A 325 26.93 3.56 -13.67
CA ILE A 325 25.84 3.49 -14.65
C ILE A 325 26.02 4.63 -15.65
N ASP A 326 26.23 4.28 -16.92
CA ASP A 326 26.32 5.24 -18.00
C ASP A 326 24.94 5.82 -18.32
N VAL A 327 24.83 7.15 -18.22
CA VAL A 327 23.63 7.94 -18.55
C VAL A 327 23.87 8.88 -19.73
N THR A 328 25.01 8.76 -20.42
CA THR A 328 25.32 9.59 -21.60
C THR A 328 24.57 9.12 -22.85
N GLY A 329 24.11 7.86 -22.87
CA GLY A 329 23.16 7.36 -23.86
C GLY A 329 21.70 7.70 -23.52
N ASN A 330 20.79 7.44 -24.46
CA ASN A 330 19.34 7.61 -24.27
C ASN A 330 18.68 6.40 -23.56
N ASP A 331 19.36 5.77 -22.60
CA ASP A 331 18.78 4.68 -21.81
C ASP A 331 17.87 5.25 -20.71
N GLU A 332 16.56 5.18 -20.94
CA GLU A 332 15.54 5.69 -20.02
C GLU A 332 15.60 5.05 -18.62
N MET A 333 15.95 3.76 -18.52
CA MET A 333 16.05 3.06 -17.25
C MET A 333 17.27 3.57 -16.46
N ALA A 334 18.42 3.70 -17.14
CA ALA A 334 19.63 4.23 -16.54
C ALA A 334 19.41 5.66 -16.01
N MET A 335 18.82 6.52 -16.83
CA MET A 335 18.49 7.90 -16.47
C MET A 335 17.53 7.94 -15.26
N PHE A 336 16.45 7.15 -15.30
CA PHE A 336 15.49 7.06 -14.20
C PHE A 336 16.16 6.66 -12.88
N ILE A 337 16.91 5.55 -12.85
CA ILE A 337 17.55 5.07 -11.62
C ILE A 337 18.51 6.12 -11.07
N VAL A 338 19.42 6.63 -11.91
CA VAL A 338 20.43 7.60 -11.45
C VAL A 338 19.78 8.88 -10.94
N GLU A 339 18.69 9.34 -11.58
CA GLU A 339 17.94 10.50 -11.09
C GLU A 339 17.28 10.24 -9.74
N GLN A 340 16.62 9.09 -9.54
CA GLN A 340 16.01 8.73 -8.26
C GLN A 340 17.05 8.63 -7.14
N LEU A 341 18.20 8.00 -7.40
CA LEU A 341 19.27 7.89 -6.39
C LEU A 341 19.89 9.25 -6.06
N LYS A 342 20.04 10.14 -7.04
CA LYS A 342 20.46 11.54 -6.80
C LYS A 342 19.46 12.30 -5.94
N ARG A 343 18.15 12.10 -6.16
CA ARG A 343 17.10 12.68 -5.32
C ARG A 343 17.19 12.18 -3.88
N LEU A 344 17.24 10.85 -3.69
CA LEU A 344 17.33 10.22 -2.37
C LEU A 344 18.58 10.66 -1.59
N THR A 345 19.74 10.71 -2.25
CA THR A 345 20.99 11.20 -1.62
C THR A 345 20.93 12.69 -1.28
N GLY A 346 20.27 13.50 -2.12
CA GLY A 346 19.99 14.90 -1.83
C GLY A 346 19.07 15.08 -0.61
N MET A 347 18.04 14.23 -0.48
CA MET A 347 17.12 14.23 0.66
C MET A 347 17.81 13.84 1.95
N ALA A 348 18.64 12.78 1.94
CA ALA A 348 19.44 12.35 3.08
C ALA A 348 20.33 13.50 3.63
N LYS A 349 21.00 14.22 2.72
CA LYS A 349 21.80 15.40 3.09
C LYS A 349 20.96 16.51 3.72
N ARG A 350 19.75 16.77 3.22
CA ARG A 350 18.83 17.77 3.82
C ARG A 350 18.34 17.37 5.21
N CYS A 351 18.18 16.08 5.46
CA CYS A 351 17.88 15.52 6.78
C CYS A 351 19.11 15.42 7.70
N GLY A 352 20.29 15.89 7.25
CA GLY A 352 21.48 16.02 8.10
C GLY A 352 22.34 14.76 8.22
N PHE A 353 22.14 13.73 7.38
CA PHE A 353 22.99 12.54 7.41
C PHE A 353 23.73 12.29 6.09
N ASP A 354 25.02 11.96 6.19
CA ASP A 354 25.89 11.58 5.08
C ASP A 354 26.25 10.09 5.20
N LEU A 355 25.80 9.31 4.22
CA LEU A 355 26.00 7.86 4.16
C LEU A 355 27.46 7.47 3.93
N ARG A 356 28.32 8.40 3.53
CA ARG A 356 29.74 8.13 3.25
C ARG A 356 30.59 7.98 4.52
N ALA A 357 30.07 8.37 5.69
CA ALA A 357 30.79 8.31 6.96
C ALA A 357 29.90 7.83 8.12
N PRO A 358 29.33 6.61 8.05
CA PRO A 358 28.31 6.15 9.00
C PRO A 358 28.82 6.06 10.44
N VAL A 359 30.05 5.59 10.63
CA VAL A 359 30.69 5.52 11.96
C VAL A 359 30.85 6.90 12.58
N LYS A 360 31.28 7.90 11.78
CA LYS A 360 31.47 9.27 12.26
C LYS A 360 30.15 9.88 12.71
N LEU A 361 29.09 9.70 11.93
CA LEU A 361 27.76 10.23 12.27
C LEU A 361 27.23 9.60 13.57
N ILE A 362 27.29 8.28 13.70
CA ILE A 362 26.80 7.57 14.89
C ILE A 362 27.62 7.94 16.13
N ASN A 363 28.94 8.17 15.98
CA ASN A 363 29.78 8.65 17.08
C ASN A 363 29.44 10.10 17.48
N ILE A 364 29.05 10.96 16.54
CA ILE A 364 28.61 12.33 16.84
C ILE A 364 27.29 12.31 17.60
N ILE A 365 26.35 11.45 17.22
CA ILE A 365 25.06 11.28 17.92
C ILE A 365 25.27 10.73 19.34
N GLY A 366 26.29 9.89 19.55
CA GLY A 366 26.57 9.30 20.85
C GLY A 366 25.45 8.35 21.28
N ASP A 367 24.95 8.48 22.51
CA ASP A 367 23.90 7.64 23.11
C ASP A 367 22.51 8.31 23.11
N GLU A 368 22.31 9.36 22.30
CA GLU A 368 21.00 10.01 22.18
C GLU A 368 19.99 9.10 21.46
N GLU A 369 19.19 8.37 22.23
CA GLU A 369 18.27 7.33 21.72
C GLU A 369 17.30 7.84 20.66
N ARG A 370 16.79 9.06 20.84
CA ARG A 370 15.85 9.70 19.90
C ARG A 370 16.51 9.90 18.53
N ALA A 371 17.66 10.56 18.50
CA ALA A 371 18.40 10.81 17.27
C ALA A 371 18.85 9.52 16.57
N LEU A 372 19.24 8.49 17.33
CA LEU A 372 19.56 7.16 16.78
C LEU A 372 18.33 6.49 16.16
N SER A 373 17.15 6.62 16.80
CA SER A 373 15.90 6.05 16.29
C SER A 373 15.41 6.75 15.04
N GLU A 374 15.53 8.08 14.98
CA GLU A 374 15.23 8.87 13.79
C GLU A 374 16.15 8.47 12.64
N LEU A 375 17.45 8.33 12.90
CA LEU A 375 18.42 7.86 11.89
C LEU A 375 18.13 6.44 11.41
N ASP A 376 17.84 5.47 12.30
CA ASP A 376 17.53 4.10 11.88
C ASP A 376 16.30 4.03 10.98
N ALA A 377 15.25 4.80 11.30
CA ALA A 377 14.05 4.84 10.49
C ALA A 377 14.29 5.48 9.11
N LEU A 378 15.06 6.58 9.05
CA LEU A 378 15.42 7.21 7.78
C LEU A 378 16.29 6.28 6.90
N VAL A 379 17.20 5.52 7.50
CA VAL A 379 18.02 4.54 6.78
C VAL A 379 17.17 3.38 6.25
N ARG A 380 16.23 2.87 7.05
CA ARG A 380 15.27 1.83 6.61
C ARG A 380 14.39 2.31 5.46
N GLU A 381 13.83 3.51 5.59
CA GLU A 381 13.02 4.12 4.54
C GLU A 381 13.84 4.27 3.25
N MET A 382 15.08 4.75 3.35
CA MET A 382 15.93 4.91 2.18
C MET A 382 16.29 3.56 1.53
N ILE A 383 16.51 2.51 2.33
CA ILE A 383 16.67 1.14 1.83
C ILE A 383 15.41 0.69 1.06
N TYR A 384 14.23 0.91 1.63
CA TYR A 384 12.95 0.59 0.98
C TYR A 384 12.80 1.33 -0.35
N LEU A 385 13.11 2.64 -0.39
CA LEU A 385 12.99 3.46 -1.60
C LEU A 385 13.98 3.06 -2.70
N VAL A 386 15.22 2.70 -2.33
CA VAL A 386 16.20 2.17 -3.29
C VAL A 386 15.73 0.83 -3.85
N GLN A 387 15.23 -0.07 -3.00
CA GLN A 387 14.70 -1.36 -3.46
C GLN A 387 13.48 -1.18 -4.35
N SER A 388 12.55 -0.31 -3.97
CA SER A 388 11.34 0.00 -4.73
C SER A 388 11.70 0.57 -6.10
N THR A 389 12.69 1.47 -6.18
CA THR A 389 13.20 2.02 -7.44
C THR A 389 13.76 0.92 -8.34
N ALA A 390 14.60 0.03 -7.80
CA ALA A 390 15.17 -1.07 -8.57
C ALA A 390 14.08 -2.04 -9.09
N ARG A 391 13.12 -2.41 -8.23
CA ARG A 391 12.00 -3.29 -8.60
C ARG A 391 11.09 -2.65 -9.64
N GLU A 392 10.83 -1.36 -9.52
CA GLU A 392 10.02 -0.64 -10.49
C GLU A 392 10.73 -0.53 -11.84
N ALA A 393 12.05 -0.32 -11.83
CA ALA A 393 12.84 -0.35 -13.04
C ALA A 393 12.78 -1.73 -13.74
N LEU A 394 12.92 -2.81 -12.96
CA LEU A 394 12.74 -4.17 -13.46
C LEU A 394 11.32 -4.40 -13.99
N ARG A 395 10.29 -3.85 -13.35
CA ARG A 395 8.90 -4.01 -13.81
C ARG A 395 8.64 -3.31 -15.14
N ARG A 396 9.07 -2.05 -15.28
CA ARG A 396 8.74 -1.20 -16.44
C ARG A 396 9.45 -1.61 -17.71
N TRP A 397 10.74 -1.89 -17.59
CA TRP A 397 11.62 -2.00 -18.75
C TRP A 397 12.14 -3.43 -18.97
N VAL A 398 11.88 -4.35 -18.03
CA VAL A 398 12.35 -5.74 -18.12
C VAL A 398 11.17 -6.73 -18.07
N ASN A 399 10.76 -7.23 -19.24
CA ASN A 399 9.82 -8.34 -19.35
C ASN A 399 10.57 -9.68 -19.29
N ASP A 400 10.13 -10.59 -18.42
CA ASP A 400 10.63 -11.97 -18.24
C ASP A 400 12.17 -12.19 -18.28
N GLY A 401 12.92 -11.39 -17.51
CA GLY A 401 14.32 -11.68 -17.16
C GLY A 401 15.24 -10.47 -17.35
N VAL A 402 16.12 -10.22 -16.37
CA VAL A 402 17.17 -9.19 -16.48
C VAL A 402 17.99 -9.45 -17.74
N PRO A 403 18.23 -8.46 -18.64
CA PRO A 403 18.96 -8.69 -19.88
C PRO A 403 20.22 -9.53 -19.65
N GLU A 404 20.41 -10.59 -20.43
CA GLU A 404 21.53 -11.53 -20.32
C GLU A 404 22.91 -10.90 -20.53
N GLN A 405 22.99 -9.61 -20.88
CA GLN A 405 24.25 -8.88 -20.95
C GLN A 405 24.79 -8.60 -19.53
N GLU A 406 25.41 -9.63 -18.95
CA GLU A 406 26.00 -9.68 -17.61
C GLU A 406 27.07 -8.62 -17.32
N GLN A 407 27.47 -7.83 -18.32
CA GLN A 407 28.61 -6.93 -18.24
C GLN A 407 28.24 -5.44 -18.24
N GLN A 408 26.98 -5.08 -18.46
CA GLN A 408 26.59 -3.67 -18.37
C GLN A 408 26.44 -3.22 -16.90
N PRO A 409 26.99 -2.06 -16.51
CA PRO A 409 26.93 -1.55 -15.14
C PRO A 409 25.52 -1.49 -14.55
N LEU A 410 24.52 -1.12 -15.35
CA LEU A 410 23.10 -1.07 -14.97
C LEU A 410 22.56 -2.45 -14.54
N THR A 411 22.73 -3.47 -15.38
CA THR A 411 22.29 -4.85 -15.08
C THR A 411 22.99 -5.40 -13.83
N LYS A 412 24.29 -5.11 -13.67
CA LYS A 412 25.05 -5.50 -12.48
C LYS A 412 24.50 -4.82 -11.22
N TRP A 413 24.20 -3.53 -11.30
CA TRP A 413 23.63 -2.76 -10.20
C TRP A 413 22.26 -3.30 -9.77
N LEU A 414 21.36 -3.57 -10.72
CA LEU A 414 20.03 -4.11 -10.45
C LEU A 414 20.09 -5.46 -9.74
N ARG A 415 20.89 -6.41 -10.25
CA ARG A 415 21.06 -7.73 -9.62
C ARG A 415 21.69 -7.61 -8.24
N HIS A 416 22.73 -6.78 -8.09
CA HIS A 416 23.39 -6.57 -6.80
C HIS A 416 22.44 -5.96 -5.77
N THR A 417 21.67 -4.94 -6.15
CA THR A 417 20.75 -4.25 -5.23
C THR A 417 19.66 -5.18 -4.72
N ASP A 418 19.01 -5.94 -5.60
CA ASP A 418 17.94 -6.85 -5.19
C ASP A 418 18.51 -7.98 -4.29
N LEU A 419 19.62 -8.61 -4.69
CA LEU A 419 20.27 -9.66 -3.90
C LEU A 419 20.78 -9.15 -2.56
N ALA A 420 21.50 -8.03 -2.52
CA ALA A 420 22.13 -7.55 -1.30
C ALA A 420 21.09 -7.09 -0.26
N LEU A 421 20.01 -6.44 -0.71
CA LEU A 421 18.91 -6.06 0.18
C LEU A 421 18.08 -7.27 0.63
N HIS A 422 17.92 -8.29 -0.23
CA HIS A 422 17.26 -9.54 0.11
C HIS A 422 18.07 -10.36 1.12
N SER A 423 19.37 -10.55 0.90
CA SER A 423 20.25 -11.36 1.77
C SER A 423 20.45 -10.74 3.15
N ALA A 424 20.34 -9.42 3.26
CA ALA A 424 20.57 -8.74 4.52
C ALA A 424 19.37 -8.80 5.48
N GLY A 425 18.23 -9.37 5.06
CA GLY A 425 17.06 -9.59 5.93
C GLY A 425 16.47 -8.30 6.51
N PHE A 426 16.79 -7.15 5.92
CA PHE A 426 16.42 -5.85 6.46
C PHE A 426 14.99 -5.43 6.14
N LEU A 427 14.28 -6.19 5.29
CA LEU A 427 12.90 -5.97 4.89
C LEU A 427 12.13 -7.28 5.03
N SER A 428 11.75 -7.62 6.26
CA SER A 428 10.61 -8.51 6.48
C SER A 428 9.35 -7.65 6.32
N HIS A 429 8.66 -7.79 5.19
CA HIS A 429 7.31 -7.24 5.03
C HIS A 429 6.32 -8.04 5.86
#